data_AF-A0A838JHP7-F1
#
_entry.id   AF-A0A838JHP7-F1
#
_cell.length_a   1.000
_cell.length_b   1.000
_cell.length_c   1.000
_cell.angle_alpha   90.00
_cell.angle_beta   90.00
_cell.angle_gamma   90.00
#
_symmetry.space_group_name_H-M   'P 1'
#
loop_
_entity.id
_entity.type
_entity.pdbx_description
1 polymer ?
#
loop_
_entity_poly.entity_id
_entity_poly.type
_entity_poly.pdbx_seq_one_letter_code
_entity_poly.pdbx_strand_id
1 'polypeptide(L)'
;TEGKQGKDLPAISGNRQSLLNLPLEAYKQYEAKVERGFVQAAKFLHMLHIYRIFDLPYQSQIIPLAAILADIGDAWEHVTNRAMLVRWYWNGVFGELYGSAVESRIARDFMEVPAWLKGGPEPSTVNEATFRADRLKTMRIRLSAAYKGVNALLMKEGAQDFRSGQKFDHTVFFGENVDIHHIFPQDWCKKHDIKPSVFDSIINKTPLSYKTNRIIGGVAPSEYLAKLERGDGSTPPIDRVRLDAYLTSHLIDPSLLCADNFDAFMMARQNRLLTLIEQAIGNPIYRGDVKEEGEDAEVDKDTVEAELTISNV
;
A
#
# COMPACT_ATOMS: atom_id res chain seq x y z
N THR A 1 3.06 -40.67 22.14
CA THR A 1 1.68 -40.74 21.60
C THR A 1 1.78 -40.64 20.09
N GLU A 2 1.23 -41.65 19.41
CA GLU A 2 1.37 -41.90 17.98
C GLU A 2 0.78 -40.77 17.11
N GLY A 3 1.62 -40.20 16.23
CA GLY A 3 1.48 -40.35 14.79
C GLY A 3 0.19 -39.88 14.09
N LYS A 4 -0.40 -38.74 14.46
CA LYS A 4 -1.38 -38.08 13.58
C LYS A 4 -0.66 -37.35 12.44
N GLN A 5 -1.00 -37.65 11.19
CA GLN A 5 -0.48 -36.98 9.99
C GLN A 5 -1.62 -36.50 9.09
N GLY A 6 -1.43 -35.35 8.43
CA GLY A 6 -2.39 -34.83 7.44
C GLY A 6 -3.75 -34.45 8.05
N LYS A 7 -4.85 -34.95 7.48
CA LYS A 7 -6.24 -34.62 7.84
C LYS A 7 -6.65 -35.04 9.26
N ASP A 8 -5.82 -35.82 9.95
CA ASP A 8 -6.08 -36.29 11.32
C ASP A 8 -5.61 -35.31 12.40
N LEU A 9 -4.84 -34.27 12.03
CA LEU A 9 -4.53 -33.15 12.91
C LEU A 9 -5.79 -32.26 13.05
N PRO A 10 -6.08 -31.74 14.26
CA PRO A 10 -7.18 -30.81 14.43
C PRO A 10 -7.00 -29.62 13.47
N ALA A 11 -8.08 -29.23 12.81
CA ALA A 11 -8.08 -28.08 11.92
C ALA A 11 -7.59 -26.85 12.68
N ILE A 12 -6.63 -26.13 12.11
CA ILE A 12 -6.19 -24.85 12.66
C ILE A 12 -7.33 -23.86 12.44
N SER A 13 -7.86 -23.32 13.53
CA SER A 13 -8.93 -22.34 13.48
C SER A 13 -8.68 -21.23 14.50
N GLY A 14 -8.85 -19.99 14.07
CA GLY A 14 -8.74 -18.78 14.89
C GLY A 14 -10.09 -18.17 15.25
N ASN A 15 -11.18 -18.92 15.15
CA ASN A 15 -12.52 -18.40 15.40
C ASN A 15 -12.78 -18.19 16.91
N ARG A 16 -13.85 -17.46 17.23
CA ARG A 16 -14.23 -17.15 18.61
C ARG A 16 -14.38 -18.39 19.49
N GLN A 17 -14.93 -19.48 18.96
CA GLN A 17 -15.13 -20.71 19.72
C GLN A 17 -13.80 -21.39 20.08
N SER A 18 -12.83 -21.37 19.16
CA SER A 18 -11.47 -21.86 19.41
C SER A 18 -10.77 -21.03 20.49
N LEU A 19 -10.96 -19.71 20.49
CA LEU A 19 -10.38 -18.83 21.50
C LEU A 19 -10.98 -19.09 22.90
N LEU A 20 -12.29 -19.32 23.01
CA LEU A 20 -12.95 -19.67 24.27
C LEU A 20 -12.50 -21.02 24.83
N ASN A 21 -12.04 -21.92 23.95
CA ASN A 21 -11.55 -23.25 24.33
C ASN A 21 -10.03 -23.29 24.49
N LEU A 22 -9.32 -22.15 24.41
CA LEU A 22 -7.87 -22.09 24.53
C LEU A 22 -7.45 -22.48 25.95
N PRO A 23 -6.71 -23.59 26.16
CA PRO A 23 -6.26 -23.98 27.48
C PRO A 23 -5.31 -22.94 28.07
N LEU A 24 -5.48 -22.61 29.36
CA LEU A 24 -4.63 -21.63 30.06
C LEU A 24 -3.14 -21.97 29.96
N GLU A 25 -2.78 -23.25 30.09
CA GLU A 25 -1.39 -23.70 29.99
C GLU A 25 -0.82 -23.47 28.59
N ALA A 26 -1.63 -23.65 27.53
CA ALA A 26 -1.21 -23.32 26.18
C ALA A 26 -1.04 -21.80 26.01
N TYR A 27 -1.98 -21.00 26.53
CA TYR A 27 -1.84 -19.54 26.50
C TYR A 27 -0.54 -19.07 27.16
N LYS A 28 -0.26 -19.50 28.40
CA LYS A 28 0.97 -19.17 29.12
C LYS A 28 2.24 -19.63 28.41
N GLN A 29 2.16 -20.77 27.70
CA GLN A 29 3.29 -21.28 26.93
C GLN A 29 3.63 -20.39 25.72
N TYR A 30 2.62 -19.77 25.09
CA TYR A 30 2.79 -19.06 23.81
C TYR A 30 2.70 -17.53 23.91
N GLU A 31 2.18 -16.95 25.00
CA GLU A 31 1.94 -15.50 25.12
C GLU A 31 3.17 -14.67 24.73
N ALA A 32 4.34 -14.95 25.31
CA ALA A 32 5.56 -14.20 25.05
C ALA A 32 6.09 -14.40 23.61
N LYS A 33 5.80 -15.55 22.98
CA LYS A 33 6.14 -15.78 21.56
C LYS A 33 5.25 -14.95 20.65
N VAL A 34 3.95 -14.93 20.94
CA VAL A 34 2.96 -14.17 20.16
C VAL A 34 3.24 -12.67 20.26
N GLU A 35 3.52 -12.15 21.46
CA GLU A 35 3.91 -10.75 21.66
C GLU A 35 5.15 -10.40 20.84
N ARG A 36 6.19 -11.24 20.88
CA ARG A 36 7.38 -11.04 20.05
C ARG A 36 7.07 -11.06 18.55
N GLY A 37 6.16 -11.95 18.12
CA GLY A 37 5.69 -12.00 16.73
C GLY A 37 5.07 -10.69 16.27
N PHE A 38 4.22 -10.06 17.10
CA PHE A 38 3.65 -8.75 16.78
C PHE A 38 4.70 -7.64 16.73
N VAL A 39 5.69 -7.66 17.64
CA VAL A 39 6.82 -6.71 17.60
C VAL A 39 7.65 -6.89 16.31
N GLN A 40 7.90 -8.13 15.90
CA GLN A 40 8.58 -8.42 14.64
C GLN A 40 7.75 -8.01 13.42
N ALA A 41 6.42 -8.22 13.45
CA ALA A 41 5.52 -7.77 12.40
C ALA A 41 5.57 -6.24 12.24
N ALA A 42 5.61 -5.48 13.33
CA ALA A 42 5.78 -4.03 13.29
C ALA A 42 7.12 -3.63 12.63
N LYS A 43 8.23 -4.29 12.98
CA LYS A 43 9.54 -4.07 12.33
C LYS A 43 9.51 -4.38 10.83
N PHE A 44 8.85 -5.48 10.46
CA PHE A 44 8.67 -5.87 9.06
C PHE A 44 7.86 -4.82 8.28
N LEU A 45 6.76 -4.33 8.85
CA LEU A 45 5.93 -3.29 8.24
C LEU A 45 6.67 -1.96 8.09
N HIS A 46 7.48 -1.57 9.07
CA HIS A 46 8.33 -0.38 8.98
C HIS A 46 9.33 -0.47 7.81
N MET A 47 9.91 -1.64 7.56
CA MET A 47 10.76 -1.86 6.38
C MET A 47 9.97 -1.66 5.07
N LEU A 48 8.68 -2.00 5.07
CA LEU A 48 7.78 -1.78 3.95
C LEU A 48 7.21 -0.36 3.88
N HIS A 49 7.72 0.58 4.70
CA HIS A 49 7.28 1.97 4.76
C HIS A 49 5.82 2.13 5.20
N ILE A 50 5.34 1.21 6.04
CA ILE A 50 4.02 1.25 6.67
C ILE A 50 4.22 1.53 8.16
N TYR A 51 3.89 2.76 8.59
CA TYR A 51 4.23 3.24 9.94
C TYR A 51 3.03 3.41 10.86
N ARG A 52 1.86 3.80 10.34
CA ARG A 52 0.65 4.04 11.15
C ARG A 52 -0.35 2.93 10.96
N ILE A 53 -1.18 2.71 11.98
CA ILE A 53 -2.32 1.80 11.91
C ILE A 53 -3.25 2.19 10.76
N PHE A 54 -3.44 3.49 10.53
CA PHE A 54 -4.25 4.02 9.45
C PHE A 54 -3.75 3.59 8.06
N ASP A 55 -2.43 3.46 7.87
CA ASP A 55 -1.82 3.12 6.58
C ASP A 55 -1.76 1.60 6.33
N LEU A 56 -2.19 0.78 7.28
CA LEU A 56 -2.24 -0.67 7.11
C LEU A 56 -3.21 -1.03 5.97
N PRO A 57 -2.75 -1.75 4.93
CA PRO A 57 -3.63 -2.28 3.89
C PRO A 57 -4.70 -3.21 4.47
N TYR A 58 -4.28 -4.18 5.27
CA TYR A 58 -5.16 -5.11 5.98
C TYR A 58 -4.66 -5.34 7.41
N GLN A 59 -5.47 -4.98 8.40
CA GLN A 59 -5.21 -5.37 9.79
C GLN A 59 -5.29 -6.90 9.96
N SER A 60 -6.19 -7.55 9.22
CA SER A 60 -6.37 -9.00 9.20
C SER A 60 -5.13 -9.77 8.77
N GLN A 61 -4.33 -9.25 7.83
CA GLN A 61 -3.09 -9.89 7.37
C GLN A 61 -1.95 -9.81 8.40
N ILE A 62 -2.02 -8.91 9.38
CA ILE A 62 -1.01 -8.80 10.45
C ILE A 62 -1.06 -10.03 11.36
N ILE A 63 -2.25 -10.62 11.54
CA ILE A 63 -2.44 -11.80 12.37
C ILE A 63 -1.58 -12.98 11.88
N PRO A 64 -1.71 -13.45 10.62
CA PRO A 64 -0.87 -14.52 10.12
C PRO A 64 0.60 -14.08 10.02
N LEU A 65 0.89 -12.83 9.66
CA LEU A 65 2.28 -12.33 9.64
C LEU A 65 2.95 -12.48 11.02
N ALA A 66 2.29 -12.01 12.09
CA ALA A 66 2.81 -12.10 13.46
C ALA A 66 2.95 -13.54 13.93
N ALA A 67 1.97 -14.41 13.61
CA ALA A 67 2.02 -15.82 13.95
C ALA A 67 3.17 -16.54 13.22
N ILE A 68 3.36 -16.27 11.92
CA ILE A 68 4.45 -16.83 11.11
C ILE A 68 5.81 -16.38 11.67
N LEU A 69 5.97 -15.07 11.96
CA LEU A 69 7.21 -14.53 12.53
C LEU A 69 7.51 -15.12 13.91
N ALA A 70 6.49 -15.30 14.75
CA ALA A 70 6.64 -15.97 16.05
C ALA A 70 7.07 -17.44 15.93
N ASP A 71 6.59 -18.16 14.91
CA ASP A 71 6.93 -19.57 14.67
C ASP A 71 8.36 -19.73 14.14
N ILE A 72 8.73 -18.94 13.12
CA ILE A 72 10.04 -19.06 12.47
C ILE A 72 11.17 -18.38 13.27
N GLY A 73 10.84 -17.52 14.23
CA GLY A 73 11.81 -16.78 15.03
C GLY A 73 12.77 -15.99 14.15
N ASP A 74 14.06 -15.94 14.52
CA ASP A 74 15.08 -15.13 13.84
C ASP A 74 15.35 -15.52 12.38
N ALA A 75 14.81 -16.66 11.90
CA ALA A 75 14.93 -17.06 10.50
C ALA A 75 14.37 -16.03 9.52
N TRP A 76 13.43 -15.17 9.95
CA TRP A 76 12.87 -14.10 9.12
C TRP A 76 13.92 -13.04 8.73
N GLU A 77 15.00 -12.89 9.49
CA GLU A 77 16.07 -11.91 9.24
C GLU A 77 17.00 -12.32 8.10
N HIS A 78 16.93 -13.58 7.65
CA HIS A 78 17.66 -14.03 6.47
C HIS A 78 17.07 -13.38 5.20
N VAL A 79 17.93 -12.86 4.32
CA VAL A 79 17.51 -12.07 3.14
C VAL A 79 16.54 -12.83 2.23
N THR A 80 16.76 -14.13 2.01
CA THR A 80 15.88 -14.98 1.19
C THR A 80 14.50 -15.13 1.82
N ASN A 81 14.44 -15.44 3.11
CA ASN A 81 13.17 -15.62 3.83
C ASN A 81 12.39 -14.31 3.88
N ARG A 82 13.09 -13.20 4.14
CA ARG A 82 12.51 -11.87 4.12
C ARG A 82 11.94 -11.52 2.75
N ALA A 83 12.66 -11.78 1.67
CA ALA A 83 12.17 -11.53 0.31
C ALA A 83 10.90 -12.35 -0.01
N MET A 84 10.86 -13.62 0.40
CA MET A 84 9.67 -14.48 0.26
C MET A 84 8.48 -13.94 1.07
N LEU A 85 8.69 -13.54 2.33
CA LEU A 85 7.67 -12.91 3.17
C LEU A 85 7.15 -11.60 2.56
N VAL A 86 8.03 -10.77 2.00
CA VAL A 86 7.64 -9.53 1.30
C VAL A 86 6.79 -9.85 0.08
N ARG A 87 7.17 -10.84 -0.73
CA ARG A 87 6.38 -11.30 -1.88
C ARG A 87 4.99 -11.78 -1.44
N TRP A 88 4.93 -12.64 -0.42
CA TRP A 88 3.65 -13.10 0.14
C TRP A 88 2.78 -11.95 0.65
N TYR A 89 3.39 -11.01 1.38
CA TYR A 89 2.68 -9.85 1.92
C TYR A 89 2.01 -9.04 0.81
N TRP A 90 2.78 -8.66 -0.22
CA TRP A 90 2.26 -7.88 -1.34
C TRP A 90 1.24 -8.63 -2.20
N ASN A 91 1.38 -9.95 -2.38
CA ASN A 91 0.34 -10.75 -3.04
C ASN A 91 -0.97 -10.73 -2.26
N GLY A 92 -0.91 -10.77 -0.92
CA GLY A 92 -2.08 -10.58 -0.07
C GLY A 92 -2.76 -9.21 -0.21
N VAL A 93 -1.96 -8.15 -0.28
CA VAL A 93 -2.43 -6.76 -0.41
C VAL A 93 -3.03 -6.50 -1.79
N PHE A 94 -2.27 -6.76 -2.87
CA PHE A 94 -2.69 -6.45 -4.23
C PHE A 94 -3.65 -7.50 -4.81
N GLY A 95 -3.64 -8.74 -4.32
CA GLY A 95 -4.71 -9.69 -4.62
C GLY A 95 -6.00 -9.42 -3.84
N GLU A 96 -6.03 -8.41 -2.96
CA GLU A 96 -7.19 -8.04 -2.11
C GLU A 96 -7.75 -9.22 -1.30
N LEU A 97 -6.85 -10.13 -0.88
CA LEU A 97 -7.18 -11.48 -0.41
C LEU A 97 -7.64 -11.55 1.05
N TYR A 98 -7.49 -10.46 1.80
CA TYR A 98 -7.83 -10.38 3.23
C TYR A 98 -9.05 -9.49 3.52
N GLY A 99 -9.83 -9.14 2.48
CA GLY A 99 -11.11 -8.44 2.61
C GLY A 99 -12.31 -9.36 2.88
N SER A 100 -12.19 -10.66 2.59
CA SER A 100 -13.24 -11.66 2.82
C SER A 100 -12.64 -13.02 3.16
N ALA A 101 -13.45 -13.94 3.71
CA ALA A 101 -13.03 -15.30 4.10
C ALA A 101 -11.73 -15.35 4.93
N VAL A 102 -11.53 -14.34 5.79
CA VAL A 102 -10.25 -14.05 6.44
C VAL A 102 -9.79 -15.21 7.32
N GLU A 103 -10.67 -15.80 8.14
CA GLU A 103 -10.28 -16.84 9.10
C GLU A 103 -9.66 -18.07 8.43
N SER A 104 -10.23 -18.53 7.31
CA SER A 104 -9.71 -19.70 6.59
C SER A 104 -8.39 -19.41 5.89
N ARG A 105 -8.23 -18.19 5.36
CA ARG A 105 -6.94 -17.75 4.77
C ARG A 105 -5.84 -17.64 5.81
N ILE A 106 -6.11 -17.02 6.97
CA ILE A 106 -5.16 -16.92 8.07
C ILE A 106 -4.65 -18.32 8.49
N ALA A 107 -5.57 -19.27 8.70
CA ALA A 107 -5.21 -20.63 9.09
C ALA A 107 -4.35 -21.34 8.03
N ARG A 108 -4.67 -21.11 6.74
CA ARG A 108 -3.92 -21.67 5.62
C ARG A 108 -2.52 -21.07 5.50
N ASP A 109 -2.40 -19.75 5.52
CA ASP A 109 -1.11 -19.06 5.42
C ASP A 109 -0.17 -19.44 6.56
N PHE A 110 -0.70 -19.60 7.78
CA PHE A 110 0.10 -20.05 8.92
C PHE A 110 0.74 -21.43 8.70
N MET A 111 0.14 -22.28 7.86
CA MET A 111 0.70 -23.59 7.50
C MET A 111 1.59 -23.52 6.26
N GLU A 112 1.12 -22.84 5.22
CA GLU A 112 1.78 -22.84 3.91
C GLU A 112 3.03 -21.98 3.89
N VAL A 113 3.03 -20.81 4.53
CA VAL A 113 4.19 -19.89 4.47
C VAL A 113 5.40 -20.48 5.18
N PRO A 114 5.34 -21.00 6.43
CA PRO A 114 6.50 -21.62 7.06
C PRO A 114 7.02 -22.86 6.31
N ALA A 115 6.12 -23.62 5.67
CA ALA A 115 6.52 -24.75 4.82
C ALA A 115 7.26 -24.28 3.56
N TRP A 116 6.74 -23.24 2.90
CA TRP A 116 7.36 -22.63 1.73
C TRP A 116 8.76 -22.08 2.04
N LEU A 117 8.93 -21.38 3.17
CA LEU A 117 10.23 -20.87 3.63
C LEU A 117 11.27 -21.98 3.85
N LYS A 118 10.85 -23.23 4.04
CA LYS A 118 11.71 -24.41 4.20
C LYS A 118 11.93 -25.18 2.88
N GLY A 119 11.55 -24.60 1.74
CA GLY A 119 11.68 -25.22 0.41
C GLY A 119 10.44 -26.00 -0.04
N GLY A 120 9.30 -25.85 0.64
CA GLY A 120 8.01 -26.38 0.22
C GLY A 120 7.40 -25.63 -0.97
N PRO A 121 6.16 -25.97 -1.37
CA PRO A 121 5.45 -25.30 -2.47
C PRO A 121 5.06 -23.86 -2.11
N GLU A 122 4.81 -23.03 -3.13
CA GLU A 122 4.32 -21.66 -2.92
C GLU A 122 2.94 -21.65 -2.23
N PRO A 123 2.69 -20.71 -1.30
CA PRO A 123 1.38 -20.57 -0.65
C PRO A 123 0.28 -20.23 -1.65
N SER A 124 -0.94 -20.63 -1.32
CA SER A 124 -2.13 -20.32 -2.11
C SER A 124 -2.30 -18.80 -2.27
N THR A 125 -1.97 -18.00 -1.25
CA THR A 125 -1.97 -16.53 -1.33
C THR A 125 -1.04 -15.98 -2.41
N VAL A 126 0.09 -16.63 -2.71
CA VAL A 126 1.01 -16.22 -3.78
C VAL A 126 0.52 -16.71 -5.15
N ASN A 127 -0.02 -17.92 -5.22
CA ASN A 127 -0.49 -18.52 -6.47
C ASN A 127 -1.84 -17.96 -6.97
N GLU A 128 -2.76 -17.65 -6.05
CA GLU A 128 -4.11 -17.17 -6.36
C GLU A 128 -4.17 -15.66 -6.59
N ALA A 129 -3.19 -14.91 -6.08
CA ALA A 129 -3.16 -13.47 -6.21
C ALA A 129 -3.04 -13.06 -7.68
N THR A 130 -3.99 -12.24 -8.13
CA THR A 130 -3.99 -11.64 -9.46
C THR A 130 -4.23 -10.15 -9.32
N PHE A 131 -3.40 -9.32 -9.95
CA PHE A 131 -3.65 -7.89 -10.07
C PHE A 131 -3.96 -7.55 -11.52
N ARG A 132 -5.08 -6.84 -11.73
CA ARG A 132 -5.53 -6.42 -13.06
C ARG A 132 -5.06 -5.02 -13.37
N ALA A 133 -4.58 -4.79 -14.59
CA ALA A 133 -4.09 -3.47 -15.01
C ALA A 133 -5.12 -2.34 -14.82
N ASP A 134 -6.40 -2.63 -15.08
CA ASP A 134 -7.49 -1.65 -14.97
C ASP A 134 -7.90 -1.34 -13.53
N ARG A 135 -7.49 -2.14 -12.53
CA ARG A 135 -7.78 -1.87 -11.11
C ARG A 135 -7.24 -0.51 -10.69
N LEU A 136 -6.12 -0.06 -11.25
CA LEU A 136 -5.58 1.28 -11.00
C LEU A 136 -6.52 2.42 -11.45
N LYS A 137 -7.39 2.19 -12.44
CA LYS A 137 -8.35 3.21 -12.92
C LYS A 137 -9.60 3.28 -12.04
N THR A 138 -9.96 2.18 -11.38
CA THR A 138 -11.16 2.08 -10.53
C THR A 138 -10.86 2.31 -9.06
N MET A 139 -9.62 2.11 -8.63
CA MET A 139 -9.15 2.34 -7.26
C MET A 139 -9.15 3.83 -6.91
N ARG A 140 -10.20 4.24 -6.19
CA ARG A 140 -10.44 5.66 -5.83
C ARG A 140 -10.50 5.86 -4.33
N ILE A 141 -10.90 4.82 -3.58
CA ILE A 141 -11.14 4.88 -2.14
C ILE A 141 -9.84 4.65 -1.35
N ARG A 142 -9.50 5.62 -0.49
CA ARG A 142 -8.29 5.60 0.35
C ARG A 142 -8.22 4.44 1.32
N LEU A 143 -9.38 3.92 1.74
CA LEU A 143 -9.48 2.78 2.64
C LEU A 143 -9.09 1.45 1.98
N SER A 144 -9.11 1.35 0.64
CA SER A 144 -8.79 0.08 -0.03
C SER A 144 -7.34 -0.34 0.23
N ALA A 145 -7.14 -1.64 0.39
CA ALA A 145 -5.84 -2.19 0.72
C ALA A 145 -4.82 -1.95 -0.39
N ALA A 146 -5.22 -2.17 -1.64
CA ALA A 146 -4.38 -1.93 -2.79
C ALA A 146 -3.98 -0.44 -2.92
N TYR A 147 -4.87 0.49 -2.58
CA TYR A 147 -4.56 1.94 -2.55
C TYR A 147 -3.46 2.25 -1.54
N LYS A 148 -3.62 1.77 -0.30
CA LYS A 148 -2.58 1.92 0.74
C LYS A 148 -1.27 1.26 0.33
N GLY A 149 -1.35 0.11 -0.35
CA GLY A 149 -0.19 -0.59 -0.91
C GLY A 149 0.57 0.24 -1.95
N VAL A 150 -0.12 0.91 -2.88
CA VAL A 150 0.54 1.80 -3.85
C VAL A 150 1.31 2.91 -3.14
N ASN A 151 0.72 3.55 -2.12
CA ASN A 151 1.38 4.63 -1.41
C ASN A 151 2.63 4.16 -0.65
N ALA A 152 2.54 3.01 0.02
CA ALA A 152 3.69 2.40 0.70
C ALA A 152 4.81 2.05 -0.29
N LEU A 153 4.47 1.55 -1.48
CA LEU A 153 5.46 1.29 -2.53
C LEU A 153 6.09 2.59 -3.06
N LEU A 154 5.32 3.66 -3.27
CA LEU A 154 5.87 4.97 -3.67
C LEU A 154 6.83 5.53 -2.62
N MET A 155 6.49 5.43 -1.33
CA MET A 155 7.38 5.84 -0.24
C MET A 155 8.68 5.01 -0.26
N LYS A 156 8.58 3.70 -0.49
CA LYS A 156 9.73 2.80 -0.62
C LYS A 156 10.63 3.13 -1.83
N GLU A 157 10.05 3.53 -2.97
CA GLU A 157 10.79 4.04 -4.13
C GLU A 157 11.49 5.39 -3.86
N GLY A 158 11.22 6.00 -2.69
CA GLY A 158 11.86 7.24 -2.27
C GLY A 158 11.18 8.49 -2.82
N ALA A 159 9.85 8.44 -2.96
CA ALA A 159 9.01 9.59 -3.26
C ALA A 159 9.39 10.81 -2.39
N GLN A 160 9.64 11.94 -3.05
CA GLN A 160 10.08 13.19 -2.44
C GLN A 160 9.02 14.28 -2.56
N ASP A 161 8.80 15.04 -1.50
CA ASP A 161 7.89 16.19 -1.52
C ASP A 161 8.32 17.22 -2.58
N PHE A 162 7.37 17.67 -3.42
CA PHE A 162 7.70 18.52 -4.57
C PHE A 162 8.29 19.88 -4.18
N ARG A 163 8.04 20.35 -2.95
CA ARG A 163 8.55 21.62 -2.44
C ARG A 163 9.83 21.42 -1.63
N SER A 164 9.80 20.54 -0.62
CA SER A 164 10.93 20.41 0.32
C SER A 164 12.05 19.50 -0.21
N GLY A 165 11.76 18.65 -1.20
CA GLY A 165 12.67 17.61 -1.67
C GLY A 165 12.94 16.51 -0.63
N GLN A 166 12.25 16.54 0.51
CA GLN A 166 12.40 15.53 1.54
C GLN A 166 11.71 14.24 1.11
N LYS A 167 12.38 13.12 1.34
CA LYS A 167 11.78 11.79 1.16
C LYS A 167 10.69 11.60 2.21
N PHE A 168 9.59 10.95 1.81
CA PHE A 168 8.56 10.50 2.75
C PHE A 168 9.01 9.25 3.52
N ASP A 169 10.10 9.37 4.28
CA ASP A 169 10.50 8.38 5.27
C ASP A 169 9.75 8.59 6.60
N HIS A 170 9.94 7.66 7.54
CA HIS A 170 9.27 7.70 8.85
C HIS A 170 9.35 9.07 9.54
N THR A 171 10.48 9.79 9.51
CA THR A 171 10.64 11.04 10.27
C THR A 171 9.80 12.17 9.70
N VAL A 172 9.82 12.31 8.38
CA VAL A 172 9.11 13.36 7.65
C VAL A 172 7.61 13.08 7.63
N PHE A 173 7.25 11.80 7.49
CA PHE A 173 5.86 11.37 7.40
C PHE A 173 5.03 11.73 8.64
N PHE A 174 5.61 11.62 9.84
CA PHE A 174 4.94 12.03 11.08
C PHE A 174 5.01 13.55 11.34
N GLY A 175 6.03 14.25 10.84
CA GLY A 175 6.26 15.67 11.12
C GLY A 175 5.55 16.66 10.18
N GLU A 176 5.23 16.25 8.95
CA GLU A 176 4.76 17.18 7.90
C GLU A 176 3.28 17.04 7.50
N ASN A 177 2.47 16.27 8.25
CA ASN A 177 1.07 15.96 7.91
C ASN A 177 0.95 15.51 6.44
N VAL A 178 1.68 14.44 6.09
CA VAL A 178 1.68 13.89 4.75
C VAL A 178 0.36 13.20 4.49
N ASP A 179 -0.29 13.60 3.40
CA ASP A 179 -1.52 12.99 2.91
C ASP A 179 -1.45 12.87 1.38
N ILE A 180 -2.41 12.16 0.80
CA ILE A 180 -2.41 11.84 -0.62
C ILE A 180 -3.30 12.83 -1.34
N HIS A 181 -2.77 13.45 -2.39
CA HIS A 181 -3.45 14.51 -3.11
C HIS A 181 -3.36 14.30 -4.62
N HIS A 182 -4.24 14.97 -5.36
CA HIS A 182 -4.25 14.90 -6.81
C HIS A 182 -3.06 15.63 -7.42
N ILE A 183 -2.42 15.02 -8.41
CA ILE A 183 -1.31 15.62 -9.17
C ILE A 183 -1.85 16.64 -10.18
N PHE A 184 -2.87 16.26 -10.94
CA PHE A 184 -3.74 17.19 -11.65
C PHE A 184 -4.92 17.53 -10.73
N PRO A 185 -5.02 18.76 -10.21
CA PRO A 185 -6.01 19.11 -9.20
C PRO A 185 -7.45 18.91 -9.68
N GLN A 186 -8.34 18.50 -8.77
CA GLN A 186 -9.75 18.25 -9.09
C GLN A 186 -10.42 19.46 -9.75
N ASP A 187 -10.16 20.68 -9.26
CA ASP A 187 -10.74 21.90 -9.82
C ASP A 187 -10.29 22.16 -11.27
N TRP A 188 -9.02 21.85 -11.58
CA TRP A 188 -8.52 21.92 -12.95
C TRP A 188 -9.21 20.86 -13.83
N CYS A 189 -9.29 19.61 -13.35
CA CYS A 189 -9.93 18.52 -14.08
C CYS A 189 -11.40 18.81 -14.38
N LYS A 190 -12.16 19.33 -13.41
CA LYS A 190 -13.57 19.72 -13.56
C LYS A 190 -13.75 20.81 -14.61
N LYS A 191 -12.86 21.81 -14.66
CA LYS A 191 -12.88 22.89 -15.67
C LYS A 191 -12.57 22.39 -17.09
N HIS A 192 -11.95 21.22 -17.22
CA HIS A 192 -11.62 20.57 -18.50
C HIS A 192 -12.58 19.41 -18.81
N ASP A 193 -13.75 19.35 -18.17
CA ASP A 193 -14.78 18.33 -18.37
C ASP A 193 -14.31 16.87 -18.17
N ILE A 194 -13.24 16.68 -17.39
CA ILE A 194 -12.73 15.36 -17.02
C ILE A 194 -13.61 14.81 -15.90
N LYS A 195 -14.13 13.60 -16.06
CA LYS A 195 -15.05 12.98 -15.09
C LYS A 195 -14.33 12.55 -13.80
N PRO A 196 -14.99 12.64 -12.62
CA PRO A 196 -14.44 12.13 -11.36
C PRO A 196 -14.03 10.66 -11.42
N SER A 197 -14.76 9.85 -12.18
CA SER A 197 -14.43 8.43 -12.39
C SER A 197 -13.05 8.19 -13.03
N VAL A 198 -12.45 9.22 -13.65
CA VAL A 198 -11.11 9.18 -14.24
C VAL A 198 -10.09 9.86 -13.32
N PHE A 199 -10.32 11.13 -12.95
CA PHE A 199 -9.32 11.92 -12.23
C PHE A 199 -9.17 11.53 -10.74
N ASP A 200 -10.14 10.86 -10.12
CA ASP A 200 -10.03 10.40 -8.73
C ASP A 200 -9.29 9.07 -8.57
N SER A 201 -8.90 8.43 -9.67
CA SER A 201 -8.14 7.18 -9.61
C SER A 201 -6.76 7.37 -8.97
N ILE A 202 -6.21 6.30 -8.39
CA ILE A 202 -4.88 6.30 -7.75
C ILE A 202 -3.77 6.77 -8.71
N ILE A 203 -3.96 6.61 -10.03
CA ILE A 203 -3.02 7.06 -11.07
C ILE A 203 -2.78 8.57 -10.99
N ASN A 204 -3.77 9.36 -10.61
CA ASN A 204 -3.63 10.82 -10.47
C ASN A 204 -3.36 11.26 -9.02
N LYS A 205 -3.00 10.35 -8.11
CA LYS A 205 -2.82 10.65 -6.69
C LYS A 205 -1.41 10.32 -6.21
N THR A 206 -0.89 11.09 -5.26
CA THR A 206 0.47 10.89 -4.72
C THR A 206 0.62 11.49 -3.32
N PRO A 207 1.49 10.94 -2.44
CA PRO A 207 1.74 11.54 -1.14
C PRO A 207 2.41 12.92 -1.32
N LEU A 208 1.90 13.92 -0.61
CA LEU A 208 2.45 15.28 -0.55
C LEU A 208 2.36 15.82 0.86
N SER A 209 3.29 16.70 1.26
CA SER A 209 3.13 17.45 2.50
C SER A 209 1.96 18.42 2.38
N TYR A 210 1.30 18.71 3.51
CA TYR A 210 0.22 19.70 3.58
C TYR A 210 0.62 21.05 2.96
N LYS A 211 1.85 21.51 3.24
CA LYS A 211 2.39 22.77 2.71
C LYS A 211 2.55 22.74 1.18
N THR A 212 2.93 21.60 0.59
CA THR A 212 3.04 21.44 -0.86
C THR A 212 1.67 21.40 -1.52
N ASN A 213 0.71 20.70 -0.92
CA ASN A 213 -0.66 20.69 -1.42
C ASN A 213 -1.28 22.09 -1.49
N ARG A 214 -0.96 22.98 -0.53
CA ARG A 214 -1.38 24.39 -0.57
C ARG A 214 -0.80 25.19 -1.74
N ILE A 215 0.43 24.87 -2.18
CA ILE A 215 1.06 25.53 -3.35
C ILE A 215 0.43 25.05 -4.65
N ILE A 216 0.16 23.74 -4.74
CA ILE A 216 -0.54 23.12 -5.88
C ILE A 216 -1.91 23.76 -6.07
N GLY A 217 -2.73 23.84 -5.01
CA GLY A 217 -4.06 24.43 -5.06
C GLY A 217 -4.93 23.77 -6.14
N GLY A 218 -5.72 24.58 -6.86
CA GLY A 218 -6.65 24.14 -7.91
C GLY A 218 -6.21 24.49 -9.35
N VAL A 219 -4.92 24.75 -9.57
CA VAL A 219 -4.39 25.22 -10.87
C VAL A 219 -3.77 24.09 -11.69
N ALA A 220 -3.42 24.37 -12.95
CA ALA A 220 -2.76 23.42 -13.83
C ALA A 220 -1.37 23.00 -13.28
N PRO A 221 -0.90 21.77 -13.55
CA PRO A 221 0.47 21.37 -13.23
C PRO A 221 1.55 22.31 -13.72
N SER A 222 1.49 22.76 -14.97
CA SER A 222 2.44 23.73 -15.51
C SER A 222 2.54 25.00 -14.65
N GLU A 223 1.40 25.48 -14.14
CA GLU A 223 1.34 26.69 -13.32
C GLU A 223 1.94 26.50 -11.93
N TYR A 224 1.60 25.42 -11.20
CA TYR A 224 2.18 25.23 -9.88
C TYR A 224 3.66 24.83 -9.94
N LEU A 225 4.09 24.14 -11.00
CA LEU A 225 5.51 23.85 -11.21
C LEU A 225 6.29 25.13 -11.48
N ALA A 226 5.76 26.04 -12.31
CA ALA A 226 6.38 27.35 -12.52
C ALA A 226 6.47 28.19 -11.23
N LYS A 227 5.52 28.06 -10.31
CA LYS A 227 5.58 28.70 -8.98
C LYS A 227 6.70 28.10 -8.11
N LEU A 228 6.83 26.78 -8.07
CA LEU A 228 7.90 26.10 -7.34
C LEU A 228 9.29 26.44 -7.90
N GLU A 229 9.42 26.53 -9.23
CA GLU A 229 10.68 26.90 -9.88
C GLU A 229 11.08 28.35 -9.62
N ARG A 230 10.12 29.28 -9.71
CA ARG A 230 10.39 30.70 -9.52
C ARG A 230 10.55 31.08 -8.05
N GLY A 231 9.86 30.38 -7.16
CA GLY A 231 9.70 30.77 -5.77
C GLY A 231 8.89 32.06 -5.60
N ASP A 232 8.79 32.50 -4.35
CA ASP A 232 8.21 33.77 -3.93
C ASP A 232 8.91 34.31 -2.67
N GLY A 233 8.36 35.37 -2.06
CA GLY A 233 8.94 36.00 -0.87
C GLY A 233 9.03 35.10 0.38
N SER A 234 8.33 33.96 0.39
CA SER A 234 8.32 32.99 1.50
C SER A 234 8.89 31.61 1.12
N THR A 235 8.97 31.30 -0.17
CA THR A 235 9.47 30.01 -0.68
C THR A 235 10.58 30.25 -1.70
N PRO A 236 11.84 29.87 -1.43
CA PRO A 236 12.93 30.01 -2.39
C PRO A 236 12.69 29.24 -3.70
N PRO A 237 13.27 29.68 -4.82
CA PRO A 237 13.19 28.97 -6.11
C PRO A 237 13.81 27.56 -6.01
N ILE A 238 13.22 26.62 -6.74
CA ILE A 238 13.73 25.26 -6.91
C ILE A 238 14.31 25.12 -8.32
N ASP A 239 15.54 24.64 -8.42
CA ASP A 239 16.15 24.34 -9.71
C ASP A 239 15.32 23.30 -10.49
N ARG A 240 15.15 23.53 -11.79
CA ARG A 240 14.31 22.70 -12.66
C ARG A 240 14.72 21.23 -12.65
N VAL A 241 16.01 20.94 -12.70
CA VAL A 241 16.53 19.56 -12.73
C VAL A 241 16.21 18.85 -11.41
N ARG A 242 16.28 19.58 -10.28
CA ARG A 242 15.87 19.03 -8.97
C ARG A 242 14.37 18.77 -8.91
N LEU A 243 13.55 19.71 -9.38
CA LEU A 243 12.09 19.52 -9.39
C LEU A 243 11.70 18.32 -10.26
N ASP A 244 12.30 18.17 -11.43
CA ASP A 244 12.10 17.01 -12.31
C ASP A 244 12.50 15.70 -11.62
N ALA A 245 13.58 15.70 -10.81
CA ALA A 245 13.97 14.54 -10.01
C ALA A 245 12.94 14.22 -8.90
N TYR A 246 12.37 15.24 -8.25
CA TYR A 246 11.31 15.05 -7.25
C TYR A 246 10.08 14.42 -7.91
N LEU A 247 9.61 14.94 -9.04
CA LEU A 247 8.49 14.36 -9.79
C LEU A 247 8.78 12.91 -10.21
N THR A 248 9.98 12.65 -10.74
CA THR A 248 10.38 11.30 -11.19
C THR A 248 10.34 10.28 -10.05
N SER A 249 10.66 10.67 -8.81
CA SER A 249 10.57 9.80 -7.63
C SER A 249 9.15 9.30 -7.31
N HIS A 250 8.11 9.93 -7.89
CA HIS A 250 6.70 9.51 -7.81
C HIS A 250 6.23 8.75 -9.05
N LEU A 251 7.17 8.31 -9.88
CA LEU A 251 6.92 7.69 -11.18
C LEU A 251 6.19 8.60 -12.17
N ILE A 252 6.35 9.91 -12.03
CA ILE A 252 5.76 10.92 -12.90
C ILE A 252 6.75 11.27 -14.02
N ASP A 253 6.24 11.52 -15.23
CA ASP A 253 7.03 12.14 -16.30
C ASP A 253 6.90 13.67 -16.21
N PRO A 254 7.98 14.41 -15.89
CA PRO A 254 7.89 15.86 -15.73
C PRO A 254 7.46 16.61 -16.99
N SER A 255 7.78 16.07 -18.18
CA SER A 255 7.43 16.71 -19.45
C SER A 255 5.91 16.72 -19.68
N LEU A 256 5.22 15.67 -19.24
CA LEU A 256 3.77 15.54 -19.39
C LEU A 256 3.01 16.47 -18.44
N LEU A 257 3.53 16.69 -17.23
CA LEU A 257 2.97 17.69 -16.31
C LEU A 257 3.18 19.11 -16.83
N CYS A 258 4.36 19.42 -17.36
CA CYS A 258 4.63 20.78 -17.85
C CYS A 258 3.83 21.15 -19.09
N ALA A 259 3.40 20.16 -19.87
CA ALA A 259 2.51 20.33 -21.01
C ALA A 259 1.02 20.21 -20.63
N ASP A 260 0.69 20.05 -19.33
CA ASP A 260 -0.67 19.77 -18.84
C ASP A 260 -1.36 18.60 -19.57
N ASN A 261 -0.58 17.64 -20.08
CA ASN A 261 -1.08 16.56 -20.91
C ASN A 261 -1.62 15.42 -20.04
N PHE A 262 -2.85 15.60 -19.56
CA PHE A 262 -3.51 14.69 -18.64
C PHE A 262 -3.59 13.25 -19.18
N ASP A 263 -4.04 13.05 -20.41
CA ASP A 263 -4.24 11.70 -20.96
C ASP A 263 -2.93 10.94 -21.10
N ALA A 264 -1.88 11.59 -21.64
CA ALA A 264 -0.57 10.97 -21.74
C ALA A 264 0.03 10.69 -20.35
N PHE A 265 -0.15 11.60 -19.39
CA PHE A 265 0.27 11.41 -18.01
C PHE A 265 -0.39 10.17 -17.39
N MET A 266 -1.71 10.03 -17.53
CA MET A 266 -2.46 8.91 -16.98
C MET A 266 -1.95 7.58 -17.53
N MET A 267 -1.75 7.48 -18.85
CA MET A 267 -1.22 6.26 -19.48
C MET A 267 0.21 5.95 -19.04
N ALA A 268 1.10 6.94 -19.07
CA ALA A 268 2.51 6.76 -18.73
C ALA A 268 2.69 6.34 -17.26
N ARG A 269 1.98 7.02 -16.36
CA ARG A 269 2.04 6.73 -14.92
C ARG A 269 1.37 5.41 -14.57
N GLN A 270 0.26 5.05 -15.22
CA GLN A 270 -0.35 3.73 -15.06
C GLN A 270 0.67 2.63 -15.34
N ASN A 271 1.39 2.69 -16.47
CA ASN A 271 2.39 1.69 -16.83
C ASN A 271 3.51 1.58 -15.79
N ARG A 272 4.04 2.71 -15.31
CA ARG A 272 5.10 2.71 -14.29
C ARG A 272 4.62 2.15 -12.94
N LEU A 273 3.39 2.49 -12.52
CA LEU A 273 2.78 1.93 -11.32
C LEU A 273 2.54 0.42 -11.45
N LEU A 274 2.11 -0.07 -12.61
CA LEU A 274 1.95 -1.50 -12.85
C LEU A 274 3.29 -2.24 -12.75
N THR A 275 4.37 -1.68 -13.32
CA THR A 275 5.72 -2.25 -13.17
C THR A 275 6.15 -2.29 -11.70
N LEU A 276 5.87 -1.23 -10.92
CA LEU A 276 6.19 -1.21 -9.50
C LEU A 276 5.43 -2.30 -8.72
N ILE A 277 4.14 -2.49 -9.01
CA ILE A 277 3.32 -3.54 -8.39
C ILE A 277 3.81 -4.92 -8.81
N GLU A 278 4.10 -5.13 -10.10
CA GLU A 278 4.62 -6.40 -10.64
C GLU A 278 5.90 -6.84 -9.94
N GLN A 279 6.82 -5.91 -9.71
CA GLN A 279 8.06 -6.16 -8.96
C GLN A 279 7.78 -6.53 -7.49
N ALA A 280 6.78 -5.92 -6.86
CA ALA A 280 6.43 -6.18 -5.47
C ALA A 280 5.78 -7.56 -5.28
N ILE A 281 4.88 -7.96 -6.19
CA ILE A 281 4.17 -9.25 -6.13
C ILE A 281 4.98 -10.40 -6.75
N GLY A 282 5.95 -10.11 -7.61
CA GLY A 282 6.78 -11.13 -8.28
C GLY A 282 6.02 -12.06 -9.22
N ASN A 283 4.82 -11.64 -9.67
CA ASN A 283 3.92 -12.34 -10.58
C ASN A 283 3.52 -11.38 -11.71
N PRO A 284 3.30 -11.87 -12.95
CA PRO A 284 2.93 -10.99 -14.06
C PRO A 284 1.55 -10.35 -13.85
N ILE A 285 1.42 -9.09 -14.25
CA ILE A 285 0.13 -8.37 -14.19
C ILE A 285 -0.83 -8.91 -15.25
N TYR A 286 -2.10 -9.13 -14.87
CA TYR A 286 -3.14 -9.53 -15.81
C TYR A 286 -3.61 -8.33 -16.66
N ARG A 287 -3.48 -8.46 -17.99
CA ARG A 287 -3.84 -7.42 -18.97
C ARG A 287 -5.00 -7.81 -19.90
N GLY A 288 -5.78 -8.84 -19.56
CA GLY A 288 -6.86 -9.33 -20.44
C GLY A 288 -8.04 -8.36 -20.58
N ASP A 289 -8.78 -8.50 -21.69
CA ASP A 289 -9.77 -7.52 -22.20
C ASP A 289 -11.13 -7.48 -21.47
N VAL A 290 -11.37 -8.36 -20.50
CA VAL A 290 -12.66 -8.41 -19.77
C VAL A 290 -12.66 -7.34 -18.69
N LYS A 291 -13.56 -6.35 -18.70
CA LYS A 291 -13.63 -5.31 -17.65
C LYS A 291 -13.85 -5.94 -16.27
N GLU A 292 -13.22 -5.34 -15.25
CA GLU A 292 -13.40 -5.74 -13.85
C GLU A 292 -14.75 -5.24 -13.32
N GLU A 293 -15.59 -6.15 -12.83
CA GLU A 293 -16.76 -5.83 -11.99
C GLU A 293 -16.29 -5.75 -10.53
N GLY A 294 -15.68 -4.62 -10.19
CA GLY A 294 -15.12 -4.32 -8.87
C GLY A 294 -15.19 -2.83 -8.63
N GLU A 295 -16.41 -2.31 -8.56
CA GLU A 295 -16.61 -0.93 -8.10
C GLU A 295 -16.42 -0.92 -6.59
N ASP A 296 -15.47 -0.11 -6.12
CA ASP A 296 -15.44 0.25 -4.71
C ASP A 296 -16.81 0.86 -4.39
N ALA A 297 -17.59 0.24 -3.49
CA ALA A 297 -18.92 0.74 -3.14
C ALA A 297 -18.84 2.23 -2.82
N GLU A 298 -19.68 3.05 -3.47
CA GLU A 298 -19.72 4.50 -3.26
C GLU A 298 -20.18 4.80 -1.82
N VAL A 299 -19.25 4.76 -0.88
CA VAL A 299 -19.43 5.36 0.43
C VAL A 299 -19.21 6.85 0.25
N ASP A 300 -20.18 7.64 0.71
CA ASP A 300 -20.21 9.09 0.59
C ASP A 300 -18.84 9.71 0.95
N LYS A 301 -18.20 10.29 -0.07
CA LYS A 301 -16.76 10.60 -0.10
C LYS A 301 -16.41 11.77 0.80
N ASP A 302 -17.36 12.66 1.08
CA ASP A 302 -17.11 13.92 1.77
C ASP A 302 -17.29 13.81 3.30
N THR A 303 -18.13 12.88 3.79
CA THR A 303 -18.41 12.71 5.22
C THR A 303 -17.32 11.90 5.94
N VAL A 304 -16.78 10.84 5.31
CA VAL A 304 -15.74 10.00 5.93
C VAL A 304 -14.35 10.65 5.86
N GLU A 305 -14.04 11.40 4.79
CA GLU A 305 -12.75 12.08 4.65
C GLU A 305 -12.60 13.25 5.64
N ALA A 306 -13.67 14.02 5.91
CA ALA A 306 -13.62 15.12 6.88
C ALA A 306 -13.56 14.63 8.34
N GLU A 307 -14.34 13.61 8.71
CA GLU A 307 -14.39 13.13 10.11
C GLU A 307 -13.05 12.52 10.57
N LEU A 308 -12.31 11.85 9.69
CA LEU A 308 -11.02 11.23 10.04
C LEU A 308 -9.84 12.21 10.05
N THR A 309 -9.91 13.29 9.27
CA THR A 309 -8.87 14.35 9.29
C THR A 309 -9.01 15.24 10.53
N ILE A 310 -10.23 15.41 11.04
CA ILE A 310 -10.54 16.24 12.22
C ILE A 310 -10.32 15.49 13.54
N SER A 311 -10.39 14.15 13.53
CA SER A 311 -10.21 13.33 14.75
C SER A 311 -8.76 13.25 15.28
N ASN A 312 -7.80 13.92 14.64
CA ASN A 312 -6.40 13.99 15.04
C ASN A 312 -5.95 15.42 15.43
N VAL A 313 -6.86 16.25 15.95
CA VAL A 313 -6.50 17.45 16.73
C VAL A 313 -6.49 17.11 18.22
#